data_AF-A0A537WT83-F1
#
_entry.id   AF-A0A537WT83-F1
#
_cell.length_a   1.000
_cell.length_b   1.000
_cell.length_c   1.000
_cell.angle_alpha   90.00
_cell.angle_beta   90.00
_cell.angle_gamma   90.00
#
_symmetry.space_group_name_H-M   'P 1'
#
loop_
_entity.id
_entity.type
_entity.pdbx_description
1 polymer ?
#
loop_
_entity_poly.entity_id
_entity_poly.type
_entity_poly.pdbx_seq_one_letter_code
_entity_poly.pdbx_strand_id
1 'polypeptide(L)'
;MAHTHSSTVATNALIERKGARAGMIVTRGFRDLFELQRLAIPHPMRFDSRRPLPLIPRALVREVGGRIAADGGELDPLPEADAVAAAQELVAAGAEIAIVV
;
A
#
# COMPACT_ATOMS: atom_id res chain seq x y z
N MET A 1 4.59 -2.99 -37.93
CA MET A 1 5.91 -3.39 -37.39
C MET A 1 5.79 -3.30 -35.88
N ALA A 2 5.92 -4.41 -35.14
CA ALA A 2 5.83 -4.39 -33.68
C ALA A 2 7.24 -4.33 -33.09
N HIS A 3 7.49 -3.36 -32.20
CA HIS A 3 8.75 -3.21 -31.49
C HIS A 3 8.57 -3.72 -30.06
N THR A 4 9.47 -4.61 -29.63
CA THR A 4 9.49 -5.14 -28.26
C THR A 4 10.72 -4.58 -27.54
N HIS A 5 10.51 -3.90 -26.42
CA HIS A 5 11.59 -3.35 -25.58
C HIS A 5 11.65 -4.10 -24.25
N SER A 6 12.81 -4.70 -23.97
CA SER A 6 13.10 -5.39 -22.71
C SER A 6 14.12 -4.59 -21.91
N SER A 7 13.85 -4.35 -20.63
CA SER A 7 14.73 -3.58 -19.73
C SER A 7 14.64 -4.11 -18.30
N THR A 8 15.71 -3.93 -17.53
CA THR A 8 15.80 -4.30 -16.11
C THR A 8 15.57 -3.14 -15.15
N VAL A 9 15.31 -1.94 -15.67
CA VAL A 9 15.18 -0.70 -14.88
C VAL A 9 14.15 -0.86 -13.74
N ALA A 10 12.98 -1.43 -14.01
CA ALA A 10 11.94 -1.62 -13.00
C ALA A 10 12.35 -2.60 -11.89
N THR A 11 12.96 -3.73 -12.26
CA THR A 11 13.42 -4.73 -11.30
C THR A 11 14.54 -4.18 -10.42
N ASN A 12 15.50 -3.47 -11.01
CA ASN A 12 16.60 -2.86 -10.26
C ASN A 12 16.07 -1.76 -9.32
N ALA A 13 15.13 -0.92 -9.78
CA ALA A 13 14.47 0.08 -8.94
C ALA A 13 13.78 -0.55 -7.71
N LEU A 14 13.12 -1.70 -7.88
CA LEU A 14 12.49 -2.43 -6.78
C LEU A 14 13.51 -3.00 -5.78
N ILE A 15 14.54 -3.69 -6.29
CA ILE A 15 15.59 -4.31 -5.46
C ILE A 15 16.32 -3.22 -4.65
N GLU A 16 16.67 -2.11 -5.29
CA GLU A 16 17.39 -0.99 -4.67
C GLU A 16 16.47 -0.06 -3.86
N ARG A 17 15.15 -0.32 -3.86
CA ARG A 17 14.12 0.55 -3.27
C ARG A 17 14.20 2.00 -3.74
N LYS A 18 14.57 2.19 -5.00
CA LYS A 18 14.65 3.51 -5.66
C LYS A 18 13.36 3.75 -6.44
N GLY A 19 12.38 4.33 -5.78
CA GLY A 19 11.12 4.76 -6.37
C GLY A 19 10.56 5.97 -5.64
N ALA A 20 9.40 6.45 -6.10
CA ALA A 20 8.68 7.52 -5.42
C ALA A 20 8.30 7.09 -4.00
N ARG A 21 8.36 8.02 -3.04
CA ARG A 21 7.86 7.80 -1.69
C ARG A 21 6.34 7.69 -1.71
N ALA A 22 5.84 6.46 -1.81
CA ALA A 22 4.41 6.19 -1.87
C ALA A 22 3.74 6.22 -0.48
N GLY A 23 2.55 6.80 -0.43
CA GLY A 23 1.59 6.63 0.66
C GLY A 23 0.43 5.72 0.23
N MET A 24 -0.34 5.24 1.20
CA MET A 24 -1.49 4.36 0.96
C MET A 24 -2.71 4.85 1.74
N ILE A 25 -3.87 4.79 1.10
CA ILE A 25 -5.18 5.05 1.71
C ILE A 25 -5.96 3.73 1.65
N VAL A 26 -6.44 3.28 2.80
CA VAL A 26 -7.18 2.02 2.93
C VAL A 26 -8.48 2.23 3.68
N THR A 27 -9.41 1.27 3.56
CA THR A 27 -10.58 1.25 4.43
C THR A 27 -10.19 1.07 5.90
N ARG A 28 -10.89 1.74 6.82
CA ARG A 28 -10.68 1.60 8.27
C ARG A 28 -10.72 0.13 8.72
N GLY A 29 -9.72 -0.26 9.51
CA GLY A 29 -9.46 -1.62 9.95
C GLY A 29 -8.38 -2.35 9.13
N PHE A 30 -7.87 -1.76 8.04
CA PHE A 30 -6.90 -2.41 7.15
C PHE A 30 -5.51 -1.76 7.15
N ARG A 31 -5.23 -0.81 8.06
CA ARG A 31 -3.93 -0.10 8.15
C ARG A 31 -2.70 -1.01 8.14
N ASP A 32 -2.81 -2.19 8.75
CA ASP A 32 -1.69 -3.08 9.01
C ASP A 32 -1.52 -4.19 7.96
N LEU A 33 -2.31 -4.18 6.87
CA LEU A 33 -2.33 -5.26 5.89
C LEU A 33 -0.93 -5.56 5.30
N PHE A 34 -0.15 -4.53 5.01
CA PHE A 34 1.21 -4.67 4.47
C PHE A 34 2.25 -5.06 5.54
N GLU A 35 2.02 -4.75 6.81
CA GLU A 35 2.88 -5.21 7.92
C GLU A 35 2.65 -6.71 8.20
N LEU A 36 1.39 -7.14 8.10
CA LEU A 36 0.98 -8.52 8.30
C LEU A 36 1.36 -9.44 7.13
N GLN A 37 1.44 -8.89 5.91
CA GLN A 37 1.84 -9.60 4.67
C GLN A 37 1.08 -10.90 4.43
N ARG A 38 -0.19 -10.98 4.85
CA ARG A 38 -1.01 -12.21 4.80
C ARG A 38 -0.29 -13.44 5.42
N LEU A 39 0.54 -13.20 6.44
CA LEU A 39 1.36 -14.23 7.07
C LEU A 39 2.32 -14.95 6.10
N ALA A 40 2.75 -14.28 5.03
CA ALA A 40 3.80 -14.77 4.14
C ALA A 40 5.13 -14.82 4.90
N ILE A 41 5.46 -16.00 5.44
CA ILE A 41 6.73 -16.28 6.12
C ILE A 41 7.66 -16.91 5.09
N PRO A 42 8.78 -16.26 4.69
CA PRO A 42 9.65 -16.76 3.63
C PRO A 42 10.19 -18.17 3.88
N HIS A 43 10.51 -18.48 5.14
CA HIS A 43 11.04 -19.77 5.56
C HIS A 43 10.33 -20.26 6.82
N PRO A 44 9.14 -20.89 6.72
CA PRO A 44 8.26 -21.15 7.86
C PRO A 44 8.85 -22.12 8.91
N MET A 45 9.81 -22.98 8.51
CA MET A 45 10.50 -23.89 9.43
C MET A 45 11.75 -23.29 10.10
N ARG A 46 12.09 -22.05 9.77
CA ARG A 46 13.24 -21.33 10.34
C ARG A 46 12.77 -20.33 11.38
N PHE A 47 13.13 -20.56 12.65
CA PHE A 47 12.76 -19.68 13.76
C PHE A 47 13.37 -18.26 13.65
N ASP A 48 14.44 -18.10 12.87
CA ASP A 48 15.09 -16.83 12.56
C ASP A 48 14.53 -16.15 11.29
N SER A 49 13.50 -16.72 10.65
CA SER A 49 12.89 -16.15 9.44
C SER A 49 12.28 -14.78 9.74
N ARG A 50 12.68 -13.77 8.96
CA ARG A 50 12.15 -12.41 9.04
C ARG A 50 11.39 -12.09 7.77
N ARG A 51 10.25 -11.40 7.93
CA ARG A 51 9.54 -10.81 6.80
C ARG A 51 10.33 -9.61 6.26
N PRO A 52 10.35 -9.39 4.95
CA PRO A 52 10.93 -8.17 4.39
C PRO A 52 10.18 -6.95 4.93
N LEU A 53 10.86 -5.81 5.05
CA LEU A 53 10.18 -4.57 5.38
C LEU A 53 9.14 -4.24 4.29
N PRO A 54 7.95 -3.73 4.63
CA PRO A 54 7.00 -3.26 3.63
C PRO A 54 7.60 -2.22 2.68
N LEU A 55 7.04 -2.11 1.47
CA LEU A 55 7.41 -1.04 0.53
C LEU A 55 6.89 0.32 1.02
N ILE A 56 5.69 0.33 1.59
CA ILE A 56 5.07 1.51 2.20
C ILE A 56 5.09 1.29 3.71
N PRO A 57 5.85 2.09 4.49
CA PRO A 57 5.88 1.96 5.93
C PRO A 57 4.51 2.33 6.51
N ARG A 58 4.11 1.70 7.63
CA ARG A 58 2.85 1.99 8.33
C ARG A 58 2.60 3.48 8.61
N ALA A 59 3.66 4.27 8.80
CA ALA A 59 3.58 5.73 9.00
C ALA A 59 3.03 6.49 7.78
N LEU A 60 3.10 5.91 6.57
CA LEU A 60 2.55 6.45 5.33
C LEU A 60 1.25 5.72 4.90
N VAL A 61 0.54 5.11 5.86
CA VAL A 61 -0.79 4.52 5.62
C VAL A 61 -1.83 5.34 6.36
N ARG A 62 -2.92 5.70 5.67
CA ARG A 62 -4.09 6.39 6.20
C ARG A 62 -5.34 5.56 6.00
N GLU A 63 -6.28 5.72 6.91
CA GLU A 63 -7.55 5.01 6.89
C GLU A 63 -8.68 5.98 6.60
N VAL A 64 -9.62 5.57 5.75
CA VAL A 64 -10.87 6.30 5.49
C VAL A 64 -12.06 5.45 5.92
N GLY A 65 -13.18 6.11 6.22
CA GLY A 65 -14.47 5.43 6.37
C GLY A 65 -14.97 4.83 5.05
N GLY A 66 -16.23 4.41 5.05
CA GLY A 66 -16.85 3.73 3.92
C GLY A 66 -16.59 2.23 3.89
N ARG A 67 -17.53 1.47 3.36
CA ARG A 67 -17.44 0.01 3.24
C ARG A 67 -18.40 -0.50 2.18
N ILE A 68 -17.86 -1.32 1.28
CA ILE A 68 -18.61 -2.08 0.28
C ILE A 68 -18.62 -3.55 0.70
N ALA A 69 -19.79 -4.19 0.63
CA ALA A 69 -19.97 -5.61 0.87
C ALA A 69 -19.46 -6.45 -0.32
N ALA A 70 -19.28 -7.75 -0.09
CA ALA A 70 -18.77 -8.67 -1.11
C ALA A 70 -19.70 -8.83 -2.33
N ASP A 71 -20.98 -8.49 -2.20
CA ASP A 71 -21.98 -8.47 -3.27
C ASP A 71 -22.05 -7.11 -4.01
N GLY A 72 -21.22 -6.14 -3.63
CA GLY A 72 -21.20 -4.79 -4.18
C GLY A 72 -22.16 -3.81 -3.49
N GLY A 73 -22.94 -4.24 -2.49
CA GLY A 73 -23.78 -3.35 -1.71
C GLY A 73 -22.96 -2.37 -0.86
N GLU A 74 -23.42 -1.11 -0.75
CA GLU A 74 -22.80 -0.14 0.15
C GLU A 74 -23.30 -0.37 1.59
N LEU A 75 -22.39 -0.75 2.49
CA LEU A 75 -22.69 -0.94 3.91
C LEU A 75 -22.56 0.37 4.68
N ASP A 76 -21.50 1.13 4.38
CA ASP A 76 -21.25 2.45 4.91
C ASP A 76 -20.78 3.36 3.77
N PRO A 77 -21.32 4.56 3.59
CA PRO A 77 -20.86 5.48 2.57
C PRO A 77 -19.47 6.04 2.91
N LEU A 78 -18.65 6.30 1.88
CA LEU A 78 -17.37 6.99 2.04
C LEU A 78 -17.60 8.47 2.41
N PRO A 79 -17.09 8.95 3.55
CA PRO A 79 -17.08 10.38 3.83
C PRO A 79 -16.01 11.06 2.96
N GLU A 80 -16.39 11.91 2.01
CA GLU A 80 -15.42 12.59 1.12
C GLU A 80 -14.36 13.38 1.91
N ALA A 81 -14.74 13.97 3.04
CA ALA A 81 -13.83 14.68 3.93
C ALA A 81 -12.70 13.78 4.47
N ASP A 82 -12.97 12.50 4.74
CA ASP A 82 -11.94 11.54 5.20
C ASP A 82 -10.87 11.35 4.11
N ALA A 83 -11.30 11.21 2.85
CA ALA A 83 -10.38 11.01 1.72
C ALA A 83 -9.50 12.24 1.48
N VAL A 84 -10.09 13.44 1.56
CA VAL A 84 -9.34 14.70 1.43
C VAL A 84 -8.32 14.85 2.57
N ALA A 85 -8.73 14.60 3.82
CA ALA A 85 -7.84 14.67 4.98
C ALA A 85 -6.69 13.67 4.86
N ALA A 86 -6.98 12.41 4.51
CA ALA A 86 -5.97 11.38 4.31
C ALA A 86 -4.94 11.77 3.24
N ALA A 87 -5.39 12.32 2.10
CA ALA A 87 -4.49 12.79 1.05
C ALA A 87 -3.61 13.95 1.53
N GLN A 88 -4.18 14.93 2.23
CA GLN A 88 -3.43 16.07 2.79
C GLN A 88 -2.39 15.62 3.82
N GLU A 89 -2.74 14.68 4.69
CA GLU A 89 -1.80 14.12 5.67
C GLU A 89 -0.65 13.35 5.03
N LEU A 90 -0.91 12.62 3.93
CA LEU A 90 0.13 11.95 3.17
C LEU A 90 1.07 12.93 2.48
N VAL A 91 0.53 14.00 1.89
CA VAL A 91 1.32 15.10 1.32
C VAL A 91 2.15 15.79 2.41
N ALA A 92 1.60 16.03 3.60
CA ALA A 92 2.33 16.62 4.72
C ALA A 92 3.45 15.69 5.25
N ALA A 93 3.23 14.38 5.22
CA ALA A 93 4.27 13.37 5.46
C ALA A 93 5.24 13.19 4.27
N GLY A 94 4.97 13.91 3.18
CA GLY A 94 5.74 14.04 1.95
C GLY A 94 5.70 12.82 1.03
N ALA A 95 4.61 12.08 1.05
CA ALA A 95 4.32 11.14 -0.03
C ALA A 95 4.25 11.88 -1.38
N GLU A 96 4.89 11.29 -2.39
CA GLU A 96 4.92 11.82 -3.77
C GLU A 96 3.78 11.23 -4.62
N ILE A 97 3.27 10.07 -4.21
CA ILE A 97 2.17 9.34 -4.84
C ILE A 97 1.32 8.68 -3.76
N ALA A 98 0.02 8.53 -4.00
CA ALA A 98 -0.89 7.78 -3.14
C ALA A 98 -1.47 6.58 -3.89
N ILE A 99 -1.58 5.45 -3.21
CA ILE A 99 -2.27 4.24 -3.68
C ILE A 99 -3.54 4.09 -2.85
N VAL A 100 -4.67 3.85 -3.51
CA VAL A 100 -5.97 3.61 -2.84
C VAL A 100 -6.30 2.13 -2.97
N VAL A 101 -6.58 1.47 -1.84
CA VAL A 101 -6.86 0.02 -1.76
C VAL A 101 -8.13 -0.25 -0.97
#